data_AF-A0AAU8XTV6-F1
#
_entry.id   AF-A0AAU8XTV6-F1
#
_cell.length_a   1.000
_cell.length_b   1.000
_cell.length_c   1.000
_cell.angle_alpha   90.00
_cell.angle_beta   90.00
_cell.angle_gamma   90.00
#
_symmetry.space_group_name_H-M   'P 1'
#
loop_
_entity.id
_entity.type
_entity.pdbx_description
1 polymer ?
#
loop_
_entity_poly.entity_id
_entity_poly.type
_entity_poly.pdbx_seq_one_letter_code
_entity_poly.pdbx_strand_id
1 'polypeptide(L)' 'MDKICFQAKTPVKSSKKKPLTQQDRELNHLISSIRIKVEHVFGKVKAYKIFSTAYRNHRRRFNLRMNLICGIINQELAI' A
#
# COMPACT_ATOMS: atom_id res chain seq x y z
N MET A 1 8.70 -9.95 18.40
CA MET A 1 8.66 -9.47 16.99
C MET A 1 7.29 -8.84 16.84
N ASP A 2 7.07 -7.70 17.49
CA ASP A 2 5.73 -7.19 17.75
C ASP A 2 5.71 -5.69 17.51
N LYS A 3 5.27 -5.31 16.32
CA LYS A 3 4.71 -4.00 15.99
C LYS A 3 3.89 -4.18 14.71
N ILE A 4 2.83 -4.97 14.82
CA ILE A 4 1.71 -4.86 13.89
C ILE A 4 1.21 -3.42 14.06
N CYS A 5 1.21 -2.67 12.96
CA CYS A 5 0.96 -1.24 12.89
C CYS A 5 -0.25 -0.82 13.74
N PHE A 6 -0.01 -0.27 14.96
CA PHE A 6 -1.05 0.12 15.92
C PHE A 6 -2.00 1.20 15.37
N GLN A 7 -1.60 1.90 14.31
CA GLN A 7 -2.35 2.98 13.66
C GLN A 7 -2.95 2.58 12.31
N ALA A 8 -2.80 1.32 11.85
CA ALA A 8 -3.37 0.90 10.58
C ALA A 8 -4.90 0.83 10.66
N LYS A 9 -5.59 1.72 9.94
CA LYS A 9 -7.04 1.64 9.76
C LYS A 9 -7.36 0.45 8.84
N THR A 10 -7.85 -0.63 9.42
CA THR A 10 -8.30 -1.80 8.66
C THR A 10 -9.82 -1.73 8.42
N PRO A 11 -10.31 -2.23 7.27
CA PRO A 11 -11.74 -2.28 7.01
C PRO A 11 -12.47 -3.14 8.06
N VAL A 12 -13.63 -2.68 8.50
CA VAL A 12 -14.52 -3.43 9.38
C VAL A 12 -15.09 -4.62 8.60
N LYS A 13 -14.97 -5.82 9.15
CA LYS A 13 -15.55 -7.04 8.55
C LYS A 13 -16.98 -7.26 9.05
N SER A 14 -17.91 -7.55 8.16
CA SER A 14 -19.23 -8.02 8.54
C SER A 14 -19.19 -9.45 9.10
N SER A 15 -20.08 -9.75 10.03
CA SER A 15 -20.35 -11.13 10.47
C SER A 15 -21.85 -11.37 10.57
N LYS A 16 -22.29 -12.64 10.64
CA LYS A 16 -23.71 -13.00 10.76
C LYS A 16 -24.42 -12.30 11.92
N LYS A 17 -23.71 -12.10 13.06
CA LYS A 17 -24.27 -11.46 14.27
C LYS A 17 -24.04 -9.95 14.31
N LYS A 18 -23.13 -9.43 13.48
CA LYS A 18 -22.76 -8.00 13.44
C LYS A 18 -22.71 -7.56 11.97
N PRO A 19 -23.87 -7.21 11.38
CA PRO A 19 -23.90 -6.63 10.05
C PRO A 19 -23.21 -5.26 10.04
N LEU A 20 -22.71 -4.86 8.87
CA LEU A 20 -22.08 -3.55 8.67
C LEU A 20 -23.13 -2.44 8.78
N THR A 21 -22.85 -1.46 9.65
CA THR A 21 -23.61 -0.22 9.70
C THR A 21 -23.33 0.63 8.46
N GLN A 22 -24.17 1.62 8.18
CA GLN A 22 -23.97 2.53 7.05
C GLN A 22 -22.65 3.30 7.17
N GLN A 23 -22.32 3.76 8.39
CA GLN A 23 -21.06 4.45 8.69
C GLN A 23 -19.85 3.55 8.45
N ASP A 24 -19.92 2.27 8.83
CA ASP A 24 -18.83 1.32 8.58
C ASP A 24 -18.61 1.10 7.07
N ARG A 25 -19.68 1.09 6.27
CA ARG A 25 -19.57 0.96 4.81
C ARG A 25 -18.87 2.16 4.19
N GLU A 26 -19.22 3.37 4.61
CA GLU A 26 -18.59 4.61 4.15
C GLU A 26 -17.10 4.67 4.53
N LEU A 27 -16.77 4.30 5.77
CA LEU A 27 -15.39 4.19 6.21
C LEU A 27 -14.60 3.15 5.39
N ASN A 28 -15.19 1.97 5.17
CA ASN A 28 -14.57 0.92 4.36
C ASN A 28 -14.36 1.37 2.91
N HIS A 29 -15.30 2.12 2.34
CA HIS A 29 -15.19 2.68 1.00
C HIS A 29 -14.02 3.69 0.91
N LEU A 30 -13.90 4.59 1.90
CA LEU A 30 -12.76 5.51 1.99
C LEU A 30 -11.44 4.76 2.11
N ILE A 31 -11.35 3.76 2.99
CA ILE A 31 -10.13 2.94 3.14
C ILE A 31 -9.80 2.21 1.82
N SER A 32 -10.81 1.67 1.13
CA SER A 32 -10.63 1.01 -0.17
C SER A 32 -10.08 1.98 -1.22
N SER A 33 -10.62 3.20 -1.30
CA SER A 33 -10.15 4.22 -2.25
C SER A 33 -8.67 4.56 -2.08
N ILE A 34 -8.18 4.62 -0.83
CA ILE A 34 -6.77 4.86 -0.52
C ILE A 34 -5.94 3.63 -0.89
N ARG A 35 -6.41 2.42 -0.56
CA ARG A 35 -5.72 1.17 -0.87
C ARG A 35 -5.52 0.97 -2.37
N ILE A 36 -6.51 1.30 -3.20
CA ILE A 36 -6.41 1.19 -4.66
C ILE A 36 -5.24 2.02 -5.19
N LYS A 37 -5.08 3.27 -4.73
CA LYS A 37 -3.93 4.12 -5.11
C LYS A 37 -2.60 3.47 -4.74
N VAL A 38 -2.51 2.93 -3.53
CA VAL A 38 -1.31 2.24 -3.03
C VAL A 38 -1.02 0.95 -3.83
N GLU A 39 -2.04 0.18 -4.18
CA GLU A 39 -1.92 -1.03 -4.99
C GLU A 39 -1.42 -0.73 -6.41
N HIS A 40 -1.86 0.38 -7.02
CA HIS A 40 -1.32 0.84 -8.31
C HIS A 40 0.17 1.18 -8.22
N VAL A 41 0.59 1.89 -7.16
CA VAL A 41 2.03 2.17 -6.92
C VAL A 41 2.80 0.86 -6.79
N PHE A 42 2.33 -0.08 -5.96
CA PHE A 42 3.00 -1.38 -5.80
C PHE A 42 3.06 -2.20 -7.10
N GLY A 43 2.02 -2.13 -7.94
CA GLY A 43 2.01 -2.74 -9.27
C GLY A 43 3.16 -2.23 -10.13
N LYS A 44 3.33 -0.91 -10.22
CA LYS A 44 4.44 -0.30 -10.96
C LYS A 44 5.80 -0.66 -10.36
N VAL A 45 5.97 -0.58 -9.04
CA VAL A 45 7.27 -0.92 -8.40
C VAL A 45 7.66 -2.37 -8.66
N LYS A 46 6.69 -3.31 -8.67
CA LYS A 46 6.94 -4.72 -9.02
C LYS A 46 7.36 -4.91 -10.49
N ALA A 47 6.90 -4.05 -11.40
CA ALA A 47 7.32 -4.08 -12.81
C ALA A 47 8.83 -3.79 -12.96
N TYR A 48 9.41 -2.91 -12.13
CA TYR A 48 10.86 -2.64 -12.10
C TYR A 48 11.71 -3.79 -11.51
N LYS A 49 11.09 -4.94 -11.19
CA LYS A 49 11.72 -6.13 -10.60
C LYS A 49 12.38 -5.95 -9.22
N ILE A 50 12.19 -4.78 -8.62
CA ILE A 50 12.77 -4.38 -7.34
C ILE A 50 12.23 -5.24 -6.19
N PHE A 51 10.92 -5.45 -6.16
CA PHE A 51 10.25 -6.27 -5.14
C PHE A 51 9.81 -7.65 -5.66
N SER A 52 9.79 -7.88 -6.98
CA SER A 52 9.36 -9.17 -7.53
C SER A 52 10.51 -10.17 -7.68
N THR A 53 11.77 -9.73 -7.58
CA THR A 53 12.95 -10.61 -7.66
C THR A 53 14.01 -10.21 -6.62
N ALA A 54 15.00 -11.08 -6.40
CA ALA A 54 16.11 -10.76 -5.51
C ALA A 54 16.89 -9.54 -6.03
N TYR A 55 16.99 -8.49 -5.22
CA TYR A 55 17.74 -7.29 -5.57
C TYR A 55 19.26 -7.56 -5.59
N ARG A 56 19.86 -7.58 -6.78
CA ARG A 56 21.29 -7.94 -7.01
C ARG A 56 22.27 -6.76 -7.02
N ASN A 57 21.82 -5.57 -6.64
CA ASN A 57 22.60 -4.35 -6.68
C ASN A 57 23.19 -3.99 -5.29
N HIS A 58 24.25 -3.18 -5.25
CA HIS A 58 24.89 -2.78 -3.98
C HIS A 58 23.93 -2.11 -2.99
N ARG A 59 23.75 -2.70 -1.80
CA ARG A 59 22.73 -2.25 -0.84
C ARG A 59 23.00 -0.87 -0.21
N ARG A 60 24.23 -0.35 -0.27
CA ARG A 60 24.63 0.95 0.31
C ARG A 60 23.71 2.11 -0.10
N ARG A 61 23.22 2.12 -1.35
CA ARG A 61 22.31 3.15 -1.90
C ARG A 61 20.93 2.59 -2.26
N PHE A 62 20.48 1.54 -1.59
CA PHE A 62 19.16 0.95 -1.86
C PHE A 62 18.05 1.96 -1.59
N ASN A 63 18.00 2.53 -0.39
CA ASN A 63 16.95 3.48 0.01
C ASN A 63 16.86 4.70 -0.93
N LEU A 64 18.00 5.25 -1.36
CA LEU A 64 18.02 6.37 -2.31
C LEU A 64 17.38 5.97 -3.64
N ARG A 65 17.74 4.81 -4.21
CA ARG A 65 17.16 4.30 -5.45
C ARG A 65 15.66 4.02 -5.31
N MET A 66 15.26 3.44 -4.19
CA MET A 66 13.85 3.21 -3.88
C MET A 66 13.07 4.52 -3.82
N ASN A 67 13.56 5.52 -3.09
CA ASN A 67 12.89 6.80 -2.94
C ASN A 67 12.76 7.53 -4.29
N LEU A 68 13.80 7.50 -5.13
CA LEU A 68 13.75 8.11 -6.46
C LEU A 68 12.71 7.42 -7.36
N ILE A 69 12.68 6.08 -7.36
CA ILE A 69 11.73 5.31 -8.17
C ILE A 69 10.30 5.52 -7.69
N CYS A 70 10.07 5.52 -6.37
CA CYS A 70 8.77 5.86 -5.80
C CYS A 70 8.34 7.30 -6.14
N GLY A 71 9.27 8.25 -6.11
CA GLY A 71 9.01 9.64 -6.50
C GLY A 71 8.55 9.77 -7.95
N ILE A 72 9.24 9.11 -8.87
CA ILE A 72 8.86 9.07 -10.30
C ILE A 72 7.48 8.42 -10.47
N ILE A 73 7.23 7.27 -9.83
CA ILE A 73 5.95 6.56 -9.92
C ILE A 73 4.80 7.43 -9.37
N ASN A 74 5.01 8.13 -8.25
CA ASN A 74 4.00 9.02 -7.67
C ASN A 74 3.69 10.18 -8.61
N GLN A 75 4.73 10.77 -9.24
CA GLN A 75 4.56 11.82 -10.23
C GLN A 75 3.79 11.33 -11.47
N GLU A 76 4.11 10.14 -11.99
CA GLU A 76 3.40 9.55 -13.13
C GLU A 76 1.93 9.20 -12.82
N LEU A 77 1.65 8.79 -11.59
CA LEU A 77 0.29 8.44 -11.16
C LEU A 77 -0.51 9.66 -10.65
N ALA A 78 0.11 10.84 -10.62
CA ALA A 78 -0.45 12.08 -10.08
C ALA A 78 -1.09 11.88 -8.68
N ILE A 79 -0.41 11.13 -7.82
CA ILE A 79 -0.84 10.84 -6.44
C ILE A 79 -0.30 11.89 -5.48
#